data_AF-A0A3N5SIA6-F1
#
_entry.id   AF-A0A3N5SIA6-F1
#
_cell.length_a   1.000
_cell.length_b   1.000
_cell.length_c   1.000
_cell.angle_alpha   90.00
_cell.angle_beta   90.00
_cell.angle_gamma   90.00
#
_symmetry.space_group_name_H-M   'P 1'
#
loop_
_entity.id
_entity.type
_entity.pdbx_description
1 polymer ?
#
loop_
_entity_poly.entity_id
_entity_poly.type
_entity_poly.pdbx_seq_one_letter_code
_entity_poly.pdbx_strand_id
1 'polypeptide(L)'
;MQGVDQADAWQATDVWPTEDQQLTRYYFGPPEEDKKASVNNGSLQLMPSTESSAVDTYTVDYTTTSGKTPRWTGLAVPHEYPDMRTNDAKSLTYSMPSLETPLDITGHPIAHVWLSADVSDLDLVMYLEDVDGNGNSTYVSQGNLRASHRALDLPPFTGLDLPWHNHFESEVQLIPPREPIELVFDLLPTAYRFPAGHRLRITIAFADADSFHTPELDPAPVVSILRDAVHASYVELPVVESE
;
A
#
# COMPACT_ATOMS: atom_id res chain seq x y z
N MET A 1 8.31 37.01 8.71
CA MET A 1 7.92 35.59 8.74
C MET A 1 6.42 35.58 8.95
N GLN A 2 5.65 35.25 7.91
CA GLN A 2 4.23 34.98 8.10
C GLN A 2 4.13 33.66 8.85
N GLY A 3 3.34 33.60 9.92
CA GLY A 3 3.02 32.34 10.58
C GLY A 3 2.31 31.42 9.60
N VAL A 4 2.53 30.11 9.73
CA VAL A 4 1.72 29.10 9.05
C VAL A 4 0.46 28.83 9.89
N ASP A 5 -0.60 28.35 9.26
CA ASP A 5 -1.78 27.90 9.99
C ASP A 5 -1.38 26.74 10.92
N GLN A 6 -2.07 26.61 12.06
CA GLN A 6 -1.73 25.58 13.06
C GLN A 6 -1.77 24.16 12.47
N ALA A 7 -2.65 23.93 11.49
CA ALA A 7 -2.75 22.66 10.77
C ALA A 7 -1.50 22.33 9.92
N ASP A 8 -0.75 23.35 9.49
CA ASP A 8 0.46 23.23 8.68
C ASP A 8 1.74 23.48 9.51
N ALA A 9 1.60 23.66 10.82
CA ALA A 9 2.71 23.92 11.71
C ALA A 9 3.50 22.63 12.00
N TRP A 10 4.80 22.80 12.22
CA TRP A 10 5.64 21.72 12.73
C TRP A 10 5.10 21.20 14.06
N GLN A 11 4.92 19.89 14.14
CA GLN A 11 4.61 19.18 15.37
C GLN A 11 5.86 18.44 15.87
N ALA A 12 5.90 18.11 17.16
CA ALA A 12 7.01 17.44 17.79
C ALA A 12 6.52 16.24 18.61
N THR A 13 7.30 15.17 18.59
CA THR A 13 7.14 13.98 19.42
C THR A 13 8.52 13.58 19.96
N ASP A 14 8.57 13.04 21.18
CA ASP A 14 9.79 12.50 21.78
C ASP A 14 9.97 11.00 21.46
N VAL A 15 8.99 10.38 20.80
CA VAL A 15 8.94 8.94 20.51
C VAL A 15 8.45 8.68 19.09
N TRP A 16 9.04 7.68 18.44
CA TRP A 16 8.63 7.18 17.13
C TRP A 16 8.57 5.65 17.14
N PRO A 17 7.46 5.02 16.70
CA PRO A 17 6.18 5.63 16.32
C PRO A 17 5.53 6.43 17.46
N THR A 18 4.55 7.30 17.14
CA THR A 18 3.94 8.16 18.17
C THR A 18 3.11 7.34 19.17
N GLU A 19 3.09 7.74 20.45
CA GLU A 19 2.38 7.01 21.52
C GLU A 19 0.86 7.00 21.37
N ASP A 20 0.32 7.99 20.67
CA ASP A 20 -1.10 8.21 20.40
C ASP A 20 -1.60 7.51 19.13
N GLN A 21 -0.73 6.86 18.36
CA GLN A 21 -1.17 6.13 17.17
C GLN A 21 -2.08 4.94 17.56
N GLN A 22 -3.15 4.79 16.80
CA GLN A 22 -4.06 3.65 16.86
C GLN A 22 -3.99 2.89 15.54
N LEU A 23 -3.33 1.73 15.56
CA LEU A 23 -3.28 0.83 14.40
C LEU A 23 -4.68 0.29 14.10
N THR A 24 -5.29 0.79 13.03
CA THR A 24 -6.66 0.46 12.63
C THR A 24 -6.63 -0.36 11.35
N ARG A 25 -7.31 -1.52 11.35
CA ARG A 25 -7.39 -2.42 10.18
C ARG A 25 -8.45 -1.96 9.20
N TYR A 26 -8.05 -1.89 7.93
CA TYR A 26 -8.92 -1.66 6.80
C TYR A 26 -8.77 -2.80 5.80
N TYR A 27 -9.77 -3.65 5.73
CA TYR A 27 -9.84 -4.84 4.89
C TYR A 27 -10.18 -4.47 3.44
N PHE A 28 -9.62 -5.23 2.50
CA PHE A 28 -9.91 -5.10 1.08
C PHE A 28 -11.32 -5.63 0.79
N GLY A 29 -12.19 -4.73 0.34
CA GLY A 29 -13.60 -5.00 0.05
C GLY A 29 -13.90 -5.05 -1.44
N PRO A 30 -15.12 -5.49 -1.82
CA PRO A 30 -15.58 -5.51 -3.20
C PRO A 30 -15.56 -4.12 -3.85
N PRO A 31 -15.58 -4.07 -5.18
CA PRO A 31 -15.61 -2.81 -5.91
C PRO A 31 -16.92 -2.05 -5.75
N GLU A 32 -16.86 -0.72 -5.76
CA GLU A 32 -18.05 0.14 -5.79
C GLU A 32 -18.74 0.06 -7.16
N GLU A 33 -20.09 0.11 -7.18
CA GLU A 33 -20.94 -0.24 -8.34
C GLU A 33 -20.68 0.55 -9.64
N ASP A 34 -20.20 1.79 -9.57
CA ASP A 34 -19.95 2.60 -10.77
C ASP A 34 -18.91 3.70 -10.52
N LYS A 35 -17.81 3.66 -11.29
CA LYS A 35 -16.72 4.66 -11.55
C LYS A 35 -15.37 3.95 -11.76
N LYS A 36 -15.06 3.48 -12.97
CA LYS A 36 -13.76 2.84 -13.26
C LYS A 36 -12.59 3.83 -13.16
N ALA A 37 -12.00 3.93 -11.98
CA ALA A 37 -10.74 4.63 -11.71
C ALA A 37 -9.50 3.72 -11.88
N SER A 38 -9.70 2.39 -11.85
CA SER A 38 -8.66 1.37 -11.82
C SER A 38 -9.17 0.03 -12.36
N VAL A 39 -8.36 -1.03 -12.24
CA VAL A 39 -8.72 -2.38 -12.71
C VAL A 39 -9.93 -2.96 -11.96
N ASN A 40 -9.98 -2.76 -10.63
CA ASN A 40 -11.08 -3.25 -9.79
C ASN A 40 -11.94 -2.13 -9.19
N ASN A 41 -11.36 -1.01 -8.74
CA ASN A 41 -12.04 0.03 -7.94
C ASN A 41 -12.65 -0.50 -6.63
N GLY A 42 -11.86 -1.27 -5.88
CA GLY A 42 -12.18 -1.85 -4.57
C GLY A 42 -12.44 -0.83 -3.47
N SER A 43 -13.02 -1.31 -2.36
CA SER A 43 -13.28 -0.52 -1.14
C SER A 43 -12.34 -0.91 -0.01
N LEU A 44 -12.14 0.00 0.95
CA LEU A 44 -11.53 -0.29 2.26
C LEU A 44 -12.63 -0.36 3.31
N GLN A 45 -12.68 -1.45 4.08
CA GLN A 45 -13.75 -1.75 5.03
C GLN A 45 -13.21 -2.03 6.44
N LEU A 46 -13.94 -1.66 7.48
CA LEU A 46 -13.55 -1.93 8.87
C LEU A 46 -13.75 -3.40 9.29
N MET A 47 -14.51 -4.17 8.49
CA MET A 47 -14.80 -5.57 8.76
C MET A 47 -14.32 -6.42 7.58
N PRO A 48 -13.80 -7.63 7.83
CA PRO A 48 -13.44 -8.54 6.76
C PRO A 48 -14.68 -9.04 6.02
N SER A 49 -14.47 -9.55 4.81
CA SER A 49 -15.52 -10.21 4.04
C SER A 49 -16.05 -11.45 4.78
N THR A 50 -17.34 -11.73 4.61
CA THR A 50 -17.95 -13.00 5.06
C THR A 50 -18.07 -14.01 3.90
N GLU A 51 -17.72 -13.60 2.69
CA GLU A 51 -17.77 -14.43 1.49
C GLU A 51 -16.61 -15.44 1.48
N SER A 52 -16.90 -16.69 1.13
CA SER A 52 -15.91 -17.78 1.16
C SER A 52 -14.94 -17.81 -0.02
N SER A 53 -15.15 -16.99 -1.05
CA SER A 53 -14.36 -17.02 -2.29
C SER A 53 -14.20 -15.64 -2.93
N ALA A 54 -14.14 -14.58 -2.12
CA ALA A 54 -13.93 -13.22 -2.60
C ALA A 54 -12.47 -13.00 -3.04
N VAL A 55 -12.28 -12.60 -4.29
CA VAL A 55 -10.98 -12.46 -4.94
C VAL A 55 -11.01 -11.34 -5.98
N ASP A 56 -9.90 -10.64 -6.14
CA ASP A 56 -9.65 -9.73 -7.26
C ASP A 56 -8.49 -10.26 -8.12
N THR A 57 -8.69 -10.30 -9.44
CA THR A 57 -7.72 -10.85 -10.39
C THR A 57 -7.01 -9.73 -11.14
N TYR A 58 -5.71 -9.86 -11.33
CA TYR A 58 -4.87 -8.88 -12.00
C TYR A 58 -3.85 -9.56 -12.91
N THR A 59 -3.79 -9.15 -14.17
CA THR A 59 -2.66 -9.51 -15.05
C THR A 59 -1.57 -8.46 -14.84
N VAL A 60 -0.36 -8.90 -14.50
CA VAL A 60 0.75 -7.99 -14.22
C VAL A 60 1.00 -7.04 -15.40
N ASP A 61 0.93 -5.73 -15.14
CA ASP A 61 1.32 -4.68 -16.09
C ASP A 61 2.68 -4.12 -15.68
N TYR A 62 3.73 -4.53 -16.38
CA TYR A 62 5.10 -4.06 -16.12
C TYR A 62 5.33 -2.58 -16.45
N THR A 63 4.31 -1.86 -16.94
CA THR A 63 4.37 -0.42 -17.23
C THR A 63 3.82 0.47 -16.11
N THR A 64 3.43 -0.10 -14.97
CA THR A 64 3.15 0.67 -13.74
C THR A 64 4.41 1.38 -13.26
N THR A 65 4.26 2.61 -12.77
CA THR A 65 5.38 3.48 -12.41
C THR A 65 4.92 4.59 -11.47
N SER A 66 5.78 4.95 -10.51
CA SER A 66 5.62 6.16 -9.69
C SER A 66 6.30 7.40 -10.32
N GLY A 67 6.81 7.27 -11.54
CA GLY A 67 7.47 8.34 -12.30
C GLY A 67 9.00 8.23 -12.27
N LYS A 68 9.68 9.21 -12.90
CA LYS A 68 11.14 9.19 -13.13
C LYS A 68 11.97 9.86 -12.05
N THR A 69 11.31 10.60 -11.16
CA THR A 69 11.90 11.33 -10.05
C THR A 69 11.32 10.88 -8.70
N PRO A 70 11.16 9.57 -8.46
CA PRO A 70 10.66 9.08 -7.18
C PRO A 70 11.75 9.26 -6.11
N ARG A 71 11.36 9.01 -4.86
CA ARG A 71 12.26 8.95 -3.70
C ARG A 71 13.52 8.10 -3.90
N TRP A 72 13.47 7.13 -4.81
CA TRP A 72 14.57 6.19 -5.06
C TRP A 72 15.70 6.80 -5.90
N THR A 73 15.51 7.99 -6.49
CA THR A 73 16.53 8.67 -7.32
C THR A 73 17.64 9.37 -6.52
N GLY A 74 17.49 9.43 -5.19
CA GLY A 74 18.53 9.90 -4.26
C GLY A 74 18.20 11.26 -3.62
N LEU A 75 18.73 11.44 -2.41
CA LEU A 75 18.36 12.52 -1.47
C LEU A 75 18.60 13.96 -1.99
N ALA A 76 19.38 14.15 -3.05
CA ALA A 76 19.76 15.47 -3.57
C ALA A 76 18.83 15.98 -4.68
N VAL A 77 17.89 15.16 -5.15
CA VAL A 77 16.94 15.52 -6.21
C VAL A 77 15.57 15.75 -5.57
N PRO A 78 14.90 16.88 -5.83
CA PRO A 78 13.51 17.05 -5.42
C PRO A 78 12.67 15.91 -5.99
N HIS A 79 11.94 15.23 -5.13
CA HIS A 79 11.05 14.16 -5.57
C HIS A 79 9.80 14.81 -6.18
N GLU A 80 9.47 14.38 -7.39
CA GLU A 80 8.27 14.81 -8.09
C GLU A 80 7.54 13.56 -8.56
N TYR A 81 6.31 13.40 -8.06
CA TYR A 81 5.41 12.33 -8.44
C TYR A 81 4.40 12.88 -9.44
N PRO A 82 4.10 12.14 -10.52
CA PRO A 82 3.01 12.50 -11.42
C PRO A 82 1.67 12.36 -10.69
N ASP A 83 0.60 12.82 -11.34
CA ASP A 83 -0.74 12.39 -10.95
C ASP A 83 -0.87 10.87 -11.11
N MET A 84 -1.02 10.20 -9.98
CA MET A 84 -0.99 8.73 -9.88
C MET A 84 -2.19 8.08 -10.56
N ARG A 85 -3.23 8.84 -10.97
CA ARG A 85 -4.38 8.29 -11.73
C ARG A 85 -3.97 7.42 -12.91
N THR A 86 -2.89 7.77 -13.59
CA THR A 86 -2.40 6.99 -14.74
C THR A 86 -1.83 5.63 -14.33
N ASN A 87 -1.26 5.54 -13.13
CA ASN A 87 -0.80 4.31 -12.51
C ASN A 87 -1.98 3.51 -11.91
N ASP A 88 -2.90 4.19 -11.22
CA ASP A 88 -4.13 3.62 -10.64
C ASP A 88 -4.97 2.91 -11.71
N ALA A 89 -5.11 3.53 -12.89
CA ALA A 89 -5.83 2.98 -14.03
C ALA A 89 -5.32 1.60 -14.47
N LYS A 90 -4.06 1.28 -14.19
CA LYS A 90 -3.37 0.03 -14.53
C LYS A 90 -3.21 -0.91 -13.34
N SER A 91 -3.75 -0.56 -12.17
CA SER A 91 -3.47 -1.24 -10.90
C SER A 91 -4.76 -1.67 -10.21
N LEU A 92 -4.65 -2.49 -9.15
CA LEU A 92 -5.76 -2.71 -8.23
C LEU A 92 -5.79 -1.56 -7.22
N THR A 93 -6.96 -1.01 -6.92
CA THR A 93 -7.10 0.05 -5.92
C THR A 93 -8.17 -0.31 -4.89
N TYR A 94 -7.96 0.13 -3.65
CA TYR A 94 -8.92 0.02 -2.56
C TYR A 94 -9.03 1.38 -1.87
N SER A 95 -10.22 1.97 -1.85
CA SER A 95 -10.42 3.31 -1.31
C SER A 95 -11.40 3.33 -0.15
N MET A 96 -11.14 4.21 0.82
CA MET A 96 -12.16 4.59 1.78
C MET A 96 -13.28 5.38 1.08
N PRO A 97 -14.48 5.46 1.69
CA PRO A 97 -15.44 6.51 1.36
C PRO A 97 -14.79 7.90 1.43
N SER A 98 -15.44 8.89 0.80
CA SER A 98 -15.04 10.29 0.99
C SER A 98 -15.08 10.63 2.48
N LEU A 99 -13.99 11.18 3.00
CA LEU A 99 -13.82 11.46 4.41
C LEU A 99 -14.76 12.59 4.85
N GLU A 100 -15.55 12.36 5.90
CA GLU A 100 -16.43 13.40 6.45
C GLU A 100 -15.64 14.44 7.28
N THR A 101 -14.56 13.98 7.91
CA THR A 101 -13.62 14.80 8.69
C THR A 101 -12.19 14.48 8.27
N PRO A 102 -11.21 15.37 8.51
CA PRO A 102 -9.81 15.05 8.25
C PRO A 102 -9.36 13.77 8.98
N LEU A 103 -8.41 13.06 8.39
CA LEU A 103 -7.83 11.84 8.94
C LEU A 103 -6.30 11.95 8.95
N ASP A 104 -5.70 11.85 10.13
CA ASP A 104 -4.25 11.90 10.29
C ASP A 104 -3.67 10.49 10.32
N ILE A 105 -2.72 10.23 9.41
CA ILE A 105 -1.94 9.01 9.36
C ILE A 105 -0.49 9.35 9.68
N THR A 106 -0.05 8.98 10.89
CA THR A 106 1.29 9.27 11.40
C THR A 106 1.94 8.01 11.96
N GLY A 107 2.92 7.46 11.25
CA GLY A 107 3.57 6.20 11.59
C GLY A 107 3.92 5.39 10.34
N HIS A 108 3.99 4.07 10.49
CA HIS A 108 4.17 3.12 9.40
C HIS A 108 2.87 2.35 9.12
N PRO A 109 2.23 2.51 7.96
CA PRO A 109 1.19 1.59 7.52
C PRO A 109 1.77 0.18 7.36
N ILE A 110 1.00 -0.86 7.71
CA ILE A 110 1.42 -2.26 7.58
C ILE A 110 0.45 -2.99 6.66
N ALA A 111 0.97 -3.58 5.59
CA ALA A 111 0.21 -4.35 4.63
C ALA A 111 0.17 -5.83 5.02
N HIS A 112 -1.01 -6.43 4.96
CA HIS A 112 -1.25 -7.87 5.01
C HIS A 112 -1.99 -8.29 3.74
N VAL A 113 -1.27 -8.89 2.80
CA VAL A 113 -1.82 -9.23 1.48
C VAL A 113 -1.73 -10.72 1.24
N TRP A 114 -2.88 -11.36 1.22
CA TRP A 114 -3.03 -12.73 0.76
C TRP A 114 -3.12 -12.76 -0.76
N LEU A 115 -2.29 -13.58 -1.39
CA LEU A 115 -2.30 -13.76 -2.84
C LEU A 115 -2.03 -15.20 -3.25
N SER A 116 -2.37 -15.52 -4.50
CA SER A 116 -1.92 -16.74 -5.18
C SER A 116 -1.61 -16.45 -6.65
N ALA A 117 -0.67 -17.20 -7.22
CA ALA A 117 -0.26 -17.08 -8.63
C ALA A 117 0.30 -18.42 -9.15
N ASP A 118 0.39 -18.58 -10.47
CA ASP A 118 1.00 -19.75 -11.13
C ASP A 118 2.44 -19.44 -11.61
N VAL A 119 3.21 -18.75 -10.77
CA VAL A 119 4.63 -18.42 -10.98
C VAL A 119 5.37 -18.57 -9.66
N SER A 120 6.69 -18.78 -9.70
CA SER A 120 7.50 -19.04 -8.51
C SER A 120 7.83 -17.79 -7.69
N ASP A 121 7.73 -16.60 -8.29
CA ASP A 121 8.05 -15.33 -7.63
C ASP A 121 7.40 -14.14 -8.36
N LEU A 122 7.24 -13.02 -7.66
CA LEU A 122 6.80 -11.73 -8.18
C LEU A 122 7.16 -10.61 -7.19
N ASP A 123 7.20 -9.38 -7.68
CA ASP A 123 7.29 -8.18 -6.83
C ASP A 123 5.88 -7.66 -6.55
N LEU A 124 5.63 -7.17 -5.34
CA LEU A 124 4.42 -6.42 -5.00
C LEU A 124 4.84 -5.02 -4.55
N VAL A 125 4.26 -4.00 -5.17
CA VAL A 125 4.42 -2.59 -4.79
C VAL A 125 3.07 -2.06 -4.34
N MET A 126 3.02 -1.52 -3.12
CA MET A 126 1.83 -0.91 -2.56
C MET A 126 2.06 0.58 -2.36
N TYR A 127 1.15 1.40 -2.87
CA TYR A 127 1.13 2.85 -2.71
C TYR A 127 0.01 3.26 -1.77
N LEU A 128 0.28 4.24 -0.92
CA LEU A 128 -0.70 5.02 -0.17
C LEU A 128 -0.87 6.36 -0.89
N GLU A 129 -2.10 6.73 -1.20
CA GLU A 129 -2.43 7.87 -2.05
C GLU A 129 -3.59 8.70 -1.47
N ASP A 130 -3.54 10.02 -1.67
CA ASP A 130 -4.63 10.95 -1.38
C ASP A 130 -5.36 11.33 -2.66
N VAL A 131 -6.66 11.03 -2.73
CA VAL A 131 -7.51 11.27 -3.89
C VAL A 131 -8.49 12.41 -3.61
N ASP A 132 -8.36 13.51 -4.37
CA ASP A 132 -9.19 14.70 -4.20
C ASP A 132 -10.61 14.55 -4.78
N GLY A 133 -11.45 15.57 -4.58
CA GLY A 133 -12.83 15.58 -5.09
C GLY A 133 -12.96 15.59 -6.62
N ASN A 134 -11.88 15.88 -7.36
CA ASN A 134 -11.81 15.79 -8.82
C ASN A 134 -11.23 14.44 -9.29
N GLY A 135 -10.82 13.58 -8.35
CA GLY A 135 -10.22 12.28 -8.57
C GLY A 135 -8.72 12.31 -8.84
N ASN A 136 -8.03 13.45 -8.71
CA ASN A 136 -6.56 13.48 -8.83
C ASN A 136 -5.95 12.64 -7.71
N SER A 137 -4.98 11.78 -8.04
CA SER A 137 -4.36 10.87 -7.08
C SER A 137 -2.94 11.34 -6.78
N THR A 138 -2.67 11.63 -5.51
CA THR A 138 -1.38 12.15 -5.03
C THR A 138 -0.66 11.08 -4.23
N TYR A 139 0.59 10.78 -4.60
CA TYR A 139 1.44 9.89 -3.82
C TYR A 139 1.64 10.41 -2.39
N VAL A 140 1.48 9.53 -1.39
CA VAL A 140 1.77 9.82 0.03
C VAL A 140 2.93 8.95 0.53
N SER A 141 2.83 7.63 0.39
CA SER A 141 3.88 6.68 0.81
C SER A 141 3.84 5.41 -0.03
N GLN A 142 4.82 4.53 0.14
CA GLN A 142 4.82 3.20 -0.48
C GLN A 142 5.59 2.18 0.36
N GLY A 143 5.36 0.91 0.03
CA GLY A 143 6.11 -0.25 0.50
C GLY A 143 6.21 -1.25 -0.65
N ASN A 144 7.23 -2.10 -0.62
CA ASN A 144 7.40 -3.11 -1.65
C ASN A 144 8.09 -4.34 -1.09
N LEU A 145 7.70 -5.51 -1.59
CA LEU A 145 8.26 -6.79 -1.19
C LEU A 145 8.28 -7.75 -2.38
N ARG A 146 9.42 -8.42 -2.59
CA ARG A 146 9.49 -9.60 -3.44
C ARG A 146 8.90 -10.79 -2.70
N ALA A 147 7.90 -11.45 -3.28
CA ALA A 147 7.13 -12.49 -2.60
C ALA A 147 7.99 -13.66 -2.09
N SER A 148 9.08 -13.99 -2.78
CA SER A 148 9.99 -15.03 -2.31
C SER A 148 10.78 -14.66 -1.06
N HIS A 149 10.87 -13.37 -0.72
CA HIS A 149 11.54 -12.85 0.46
C HIS A 149 10.57 -12.59 1.64
N ARG A 150 9.36 -13.14 1.61
CA ARG A 150 8.31 -12.94 2.63
C ARG A 150 8.57 -13.57 4.01
N ALA A 151 9.69 -14.27 4.18
CA ALA A 151 10.01 -14.89 5.45
C ALA A 151 10.25 -13.82 6.52
N LEU A 152 9.37 -13.79 7.53
CA LEU A 152 9.52 -12.92 8.70
C LEU A 152 10.56 -13.47 9.66
N ASP A 153 11.31 -12.58 10.27
CA ASP A 153 12.32 -12.89 11.28
C ASP A 153 12.34 -11.79 12.37
N LEU A 154 13.08 -12.01 13.45
CA LEU A 154 13.23 -11.03 14.52
C LEU A 154 14.23 -9.94 14.11
N PRO A 155 13.84 -8.65 14.13
CA PRO A 155 14.76 -7.58 13.78
C PRO A 155 15.94 -7.50 14.76
N PRO A 156 17.14 -7.14 14.30
CA PRO A 156 18.30 -6.90 15.16
C PRO A 156 18.22 -5.56 15.92
N PHE A 157 17.08 -4.87 15.87
CA PHE A 157 16.78 -3.60 16.50
C PHE A 157 15.43 -3.67 17.24
N THR A 158 15.21 -2.75 18.18
CA THR A 158 14.00 -2.70 19.02
C THR A 158 13.24 -1.39 18.79
N GLY A 159 11.94 -1.38 19.06
CA GLY A 159 11.16 -0.14 19.23
C GLY A 159 10.34 0.33 18.02
N LEU A 160 10.31 -0.43 16.92
CA LEU A 160 9.40 -0.15 15.80
C LEU A 160 8.26 -1.17 15.67
N ASP A 161 8.45 -2.41 16.17
CA ASP A 161 7.50 -3.52 16.06
C ASP A 161 6.94 -3.73 14.64
N LEU A 162 7.79 -3.52 13.62
CA LEU A 162 7.45 -3.67 12.21
C LEU A 162 7.80 -5.07 11.68
N PRO A 163 7.12 -5.54 10.61
CA PRO A 163 7.53 -6.72 9.88
C PRO A 163 8.99 -6.60 9.45
N TRP A 164 9.78 -7.64 9.67
CA TRP A 164 11.20 -7.65 9.31
C TRP A 164 11.57 -8.91 8.55
N HIS A 165 12.37 -8.72 7.49
CA HIS A 165 12.82 -9.77 6.58
C HIS A 165 14.35 -9.72 6.54
N ASN A 166 15.04 -10.82 6.83
CA ASN A 166 16.50 -10.86 6.78
C ASN A 166 17.06 -10.94 5.35
N HIS A 167 16.21 -11.30 4.37
CA HIS A 167 16.52 -11.48 2.96
C HIS A 167 17.67 -12.46 2.65
N PHE A 168 18.02 -13.37 3.56
CA PHE A 168 19.02 -14.39 3.29
C PHE A 168 18.52 -15.40 2.27
N GLU A 169 19.44 -15.92 1.45
CA GLU A 169 19.13 -16.97 0.45
C GLU A 169 18.51 -18.21 1.10
N SER A 170 18.91 -18.55 2.34
CA SER A 170 18.35 -19.68 3.10
C SER A 170 16.87 -19.52 3.46
N GLU A 171 16.38 -18.27 3.52
CA GLU A 171 15.00 -17.95 3.88
C GLU A 171 14.11 -17.70 2.67
N VAL A 172 14.64 -17.86 1.45
CA VAL A 172 13.85 -17.71 0.23
C VAL A 172 12.76 -18.78 0.19
N GLN A 173 11.50 -18.34 0.14
CA GLN A 173 10.33 -19.19 0.03
C GLN A 173 9.66 -18.95 -1.32
N LEU A 174 9.81 -19.83 -2.28
CA LEU A 174 9.10 -19.67 -3.56
C LEU A 174 7.58 -19.67 -3.35
N ILE A 175 6.85 -19.08 -4.30
CA ILE A 175 5.39 -19.14 -4.34
C ILE A 175 5.00 -20.55 -4.80
N PRO A 176 4.26 -21.32 -3.97
CA PRO A 176 3.69 -22.58 -4.41
C PRO A 176 2.60 -22.32 -5.48
N PRO A 177 2.61 -23.03 -6.63
CA PRO A 177 1.68 -22.78 -7.72
C PRO A 177 0.21 -22.85 -7.30
N ARG A 178 -0.52 -21.75 -7.49
CA ARG A 178 -1.95 -21.58 -7.16
C ARG A 178 -2.33 -21.79 -5.69
N GLU A 179 -1.34 -21.77 -4.79
CA GLU A 179 -1.57 -21.88 -3.36
C GLU A 179 -1.52 -20.48 -2.71
N PRO A 180 -2.40 -20.18 -1.74
CA PRO A 180 -2.36 -18.92 -0.99
C PRO A 180 -1.06 -18.74 -0.20
N ILE A 181 -0.49 -17.55 -0.29
CA ILE A 181 0.58 -17.05 0.59
C ILE A 181 0.20 -15.67 1.13
N GLU A 182 0.76 -15.30 2.28
CA GLU A 182 0.63 -13.96 2.84
C GLU A 182 1.92 -13.18 2.68
N LEU A 183 1.82 -11.94 2.22
CA LEU A 183 2.88 -10.94 2.26
C LEU A 183 2.57 -9.95 3.38
N VAL A 184 3.51 -9.81 4.32
CA VAL A 184 3.39 -8.88 5.45
C VAL A 184 4.57 -7.92 5.41
N PHE A 185 4.34 -6.64 5.15
CA PHE A 185 5.41 -5.64 5.04
C PHE A 185 4.91 -4.25 5.40
N ASP A 186 5.79 -3.39 5.92
CA ASP A 186 5.46 -1.99 6.18
C ASP A 186 5.60 -1.13 4.92
N LEU A 187 4.78 -0.09 4.86
CA LEU A 187 5.03 1.07 4.02
C LEU A 187 5.99 1.99 4.78
N LEU A 188 6.70 2.81 4.02
CA LEU A 188 7.57 3.85 4.56
C LEU A 188 6.80 4.78 5.51
N PRO A 189 7.49 5.32 6.52
CA PRO A 189 6.86 6.19 7.50
C PRO A 189 6.28 7.42 6.83
N THR A 190 5.10 7.83 7.28
CA THR A 190 4.44 9.07 6.84
C THR A 190 3.84 9.80 8.03
N ALA A 191 3.64 11.10 7.87
CA ALA A 191 2.87 11.96 8.75
C ALA A 191 2.03 12.86 7.82
N TYR A 192 0.82 12.40 7.50
CA TYR A 192 -0.01 12.98 6.46
C TYR A 192 -1.45 13.15 6.93
N ARG A 193 -1.97 14.36 6.74
CA ARG A 193 -3.37 14.72 7.00
C ARG A 193 -4.18 14.62 5.72
N PHE A 194 -5.05 13.64 5.62
CA PHE A 194 -6.03 13.53 4.54
C PHE A 194 -7.17 14.52 4.80
N PRO A 195 -7.48 15.45 3.88
CA PRO A 195 -8.54 16.43 4.08
C PRO A 195 -9.95 15.82 4.09
N ALA A 196 -10.91 16.51 4.72
CA ALA A 196 -12.32 16.20 4.50
C ALA A 196 -12.70 16.35 3.02
N GLY A 197 -13.54 15.46 2.52
CA GLY A 197 -13.94 15.36 1.11
C GLY A 197 -12.98 14.53 0.25
N HIS A 198 -11.75 14.26 0.71
CA HIS A 198 -10.80 13.41 0.02
C HIS A 198 -11.03 11.92 0.32
N ARG A 199 -10.28 11.04 -0.35
CA ARG A 199 -10.27 9.60 -0.08
C ARG A 199 -8.84 9.13 0.09
N LEU A 200 -8.59 8.39 1.16
CA LEU A 200 -7.41 7.54 1.28
C LEU A 200 -7.56 6.35 0.33
N ARG A 201 -6.54 6.11 -0.49
CA ARG A 201 -6.44 4.98 -1.42
C ARG A 201 -5.19 4.15 -1.17
N ILE A 202 -5.36 2.84 -1.26
CA ILE A 202 -4.29 1.86 -1.41
C ILE A 202 -4.28 1.40 -2.86
N THR A 203 -3.13 1.46 -3.52
CA THR A 203 -2.94 0.98 -4.89
C THR A 203 -1.91 -0.15 -4.89
N ILE A 204 -2.25 -1.29 -5.48
CA ILE A 204 -1.39 -2.48 -5.59
C ILE A 204 -1.01 -2.68 -7.05
N ALA A 205 0.30 -2.65 -7.29
CA ALA A 205 0.94 -2.99 -8.55
C ALA A 205 1.98 -4.09 -8.34
N PHE A 206 2.52 -4.60 -9.44
CA PHE A 206 3.51 -5.68 -9.45
C PHE A 206 4.81 -5.28 -10.16
N ALA A 207 4.95 -3.99 -10.42
CA ALA A 207 6.15 -3.35 -10.95
C ALA A 207 6.14 -1.85 -10.61
N ASP A 208 7.32 -1.24 -10.58
CA ASP A 208 7.50 0.20 -10.65
C ASP A 208 8.66 0.46 -11.63
N ALA A 209 8.32 0.62 -12.91
CA ALA A 209 9.25 0.45 -14.03
C ALA A 209 10.45 1.43 -14.01
N ASP A 210 10.25 2.63 -13.47
CA ASP A 210 11.29 3.64 -13.36
C ASP A 210 12.08 3.54 -12.03
N SER A 211 11.58 2.75 -11.06
CA SER A 211 12.16 2.63 -9.72
C SER A 211 12.91 1.31 -9.48
N PHE A 212 12.40 0.19 -10.00
CA PHE A 212 12.87 -1.15 -9.64
C PHE A 212 13.10 -2.04 -10.86
N HIS A 213 14.12 -2.90 -10.77
CA HIS A 213 14.39 -3.94 -11.76
C HIS A 213 13.53 -5.19 -11.49
N THR A 214 12.26 -5.10 -11.87
CA THR A 214 11.30 -6.21 -11.79
C THR A 214 11.54 -7.20 -12.94
N PRO A 215 11.71 -8.52 -12.69
CA PRO A 215 11.79 -9.51 -13.76
C PRO A 215 10.47 -9.60 -14.55
N GLU A 216 10.54 -9.36 -15.86
CA GLU A 216 9.38 -9.47 -16.75
C GLU A 216 9.21 -10.91 -17.27
N LEU A 217 7.99 -11.43 -17.20
CA LEU A 217 7.60 -12.74 -17.73
C LEU A 217 6.67 -12.57 -18.94
N ASP A 218 6.80 -13.45 -19.93
CA ASP A 218 5.94 -13.49 -21.11
C ASP A 218 5.38 -14.93 -21.33
N PRO A 219 4.06 -15.14 -21.22
CA PRO A 219 3.04 -14.13 -20.91
C PRO A 219 3.15 -13.61 -19.47
N ALA A 220 2.72 -12.35 -19.27
CA ALA A 220 2.64 -11.76 -17.94
C ALA A 220 1.70 -12.60 -17.04
N PRO A 221 2.09 -12.86 -15.78
CA PRO A 221 1.31 -13.74 -14.92
C PRO A 221 0.02 -13.09 -14.47
N VAL A 222 -0.96 -13.94 -14.18
CA VAL A 222 -2.21 -13.56 -13.52
C VAL A 222 -2.06 -13.83 -12.03
N VAL A 223 -2.32 -12.81 -11.22
CA VAL A 223 -2.28 -12.85 -9.76
C VAL A 223 -3.69 -12.70 -9.21
N SER A 224 -3.99 -13.45 -8.15
CA SER A 224 -5.24 -13.36 -7.41
C SER A 224 -4.97 -12.76 -6.04
N ILE A 225 -5.52 -11.58 -5.75
CA ILE A 225 -5.55 -10.99 -4.41
C ILE A 225 -6.77 -11.55 -3.68
N LEU A 226 -6.51 -12.28 -2.60
CA LEU A 226 -7.53 -12.97 -1.82
C LEU A 226 -8.08 -12.01 -0.76
N ARG A 227 -9.40 -11.95 -0.63
CA ARG A 227 -10.12 -11.15 0.36
C ARG A 227 -11.36 -11.89 0.89
N ASP A 228 -11.26 -13.21 0.91
CA ASP A 228 -12.29 -14.10 1.43
C ASP A 228 -12.23 -14.18 2.96
N ALA A 229 -13.21 -14.86 3.56
CA ALA A 229 -13.34 -14.98 5.01
C ALA A 229 -12.15 -15.69 5.71
N VAL A 230 -11.35 -16.47 4.98
CA VAL A 230 -10.16 -17.16 5.50
C VAL A 230 -8.90 -16.35 5.23
N HIS A 231 -8.84 -15.68 4.08
CA HIS A 231 -7.71 -14.89 3.60
C HIS A 231 -8.10 -13.41 3.52
N ALA A 232 -8.30 -12.78 4.68
CA ALA A 232 -8.72 -11.40 4.75
C ALA A 232 -7.53 -10.46 4.57
N SER A 233 -7.23 -10.04 3.34
CA SER A 233 -6.23 -9.00 3.11
C SER A 233 -6.66 -7.65 3.68
N TYR A 234 -5.73 -6.92 4.30
CA TYR A 234 -5.96 -5.61 4.90
C TYR A 234 -4.70 -4.74 4.92
N VAL A 235 -4.90 -3.46 5.21
CA VAL A 235 -3.84 -2.55 5.66
C VAL A 235 -4.14 -2.09 7.08
N GLU A 236 -3.14 -2.11 7.96
CA GLU A 236 -3.15 -1.44 9.26
C GLU A 236 -2.64 -0.01 9.07
N LEU A 237 -3.48 0.97 9.38
CA LEU A 237 -3.13 2.38 9.28
C LEU A 237 -2.89 2.97 10.68
N PRO A 238 -1.77 3.69 10.90
CA PRO A 238 -1.49 4.36 12.17
C PRO A 238 -2.29 5.66 12.26
N VAL A 239 -3.56 5.54 12.66
CA VAL A 239 -4.47 6.67 12.81
C VAL A 239 -4.13 7.44 14.08
N VAL A 240 -3.96 8.75 13.98
CA VAL A 240 -3.82 9.64 15.15
C VAL A 240 -5.08 10.48 15.29
N GLU A 241 -5.56 10.66 16.51
CA GLU A 241 -6.68 11.57 16.76
C GLU A 241 -6.22 13.01 16.49
N SER A 242 -6.96 13.72 15.63
CA SER A 242 -6.69 15.12 15.36
C SER A 242 -7.00 15.96 16.60
N GLU A 243 -6.02 16.73 17.09
CA GLU A 243 -6.22 17.78 18.10
C GLU A 243 -7.16 18.91 17.63
#